data_AF-A0AAE0BI62-F1
#
_entry.id   AF-A0AAE0BI62-F1
#
_cell.length_a   1.000
_cell.length_b   1.000
_cell.length_c   1.000
_cell.angle_alpha   90.00
_cell.angle_beta   90.00
_cell.angle_gamma   90.00
#
_symmetry.space_group_name_H-M   'P 1'
#
loop_
_entity.id
_entity.type
_entity.pdbx_description
1 polymer ?
#
loop_
_entity_poly.entity_id
_entity_poly.type
_entity_poly.pdbx_seq_one_letter_code
_entity_poly.pdbx_strand_id
1 'polypeptide(L)'
;MALATSALWVAIYLVVLLDRYMGCQFESVDNSCFYGNYFVFGSFDTSSEVFITLWLLTRTHRMCLSIATLSVMQIDIQEATSLWIWMREEEEEVLTVQATFPVRFVRHMSASYSRRCGTSAPGRSSTVPVQSTGFDCPKVALFAGSRFVLQDGLFSSIQVTAAETCAQLHAISSTDGISSKEVAFRQALAGPNVIPFEEDTWAKSLADEFTSFYYIYQLAVYSVWFWFSYMFPVATVLGSVVLVAGVLRCVVTRHAQSSIAAMSKYACPVNVSA
;
A
#
# COMPACT_ATOMS: atom_id res chain seq x y z
N MET A 1 -13.42 -8.14 8.04
CA MET A 1 -14.42 -7.21 8.62
C MET A 1 -14.52 -5.90 7.86
N ALA A 2 -13.43 -5.19 7.57
CA ALA A 2 -13.45 -3.90 6.85
C ALA A 2 -14.13 -3.95 5.45
N LEU A 3 -13.94 -5.02 4.68
CA LEU A 3 -14.61 -5.20 3.37
C LEU A 3 -16.12 -5.39 3.51
N ALA A 4 -16.58 -6.10 4.54
CA ALA A 4 -18.01 -6.33 4.78
C ALA A 4 -18.73 -5.05 5.21
N THR A 5 -18.12 -4.26 6.11
CA THR A 5 -18.68 -2.95 6.50
C THR A 5 -18.69 -1.98 5.32
N SER A 6 -17.65 -2.02 4.49
CA SER A 6 -17.56 -1.25 3.24
C SER A 6 -18.68 -1.58 2.25
N ALA A 7 -18.93 -2.87 2.03
CA ALA A 7 -19.99 -3.33 1.13
C ALA A 7 -21.38 -2.93 1.66
N LEU A 8 -21.58 -2.97 2.98
CA LEU A 8 -22.81 -2.53 3.61
C LEU A 8 -23.09 -1.04 3.37
N TRP A 9 -22.08 -0.17 3.53
CA TRP A 9 -22.23 1.26 3.22
C TRP A 9 -22.63 1.51 1.76
N VAL A 10 -22.02 0.77 0.82
CA VAL A 10 -22.38 0.83 -0.60
C VAL A 10 -23.81 0.36 -0.83
N ALA A 11 -24.23 -0.74 -0.20
CA ALA A 11 -25.60 -1.26 -0.33
C ALA A 11 -26.64 -0.26 0.19
N ILE A 12 -26.40 0.35 1.36
CA ILE A 12 -27.28 1.39 1.93
C ILE A 12 -27.34 2.60 0.98
N TYR A 13 -26.20 3.01 0.43
CA TYR A 13 -26.15 4.13 -0.52
C TYR A 13 -26.92 3.83 -1.81
N LEU A 14 -26.84 2.60 -2.34
CA LEU A 14 -27.64 2.17 -3.48
C LEU A 14 -29.15 2.22 -3.19
N VAL A 15 -29.59 1.88 -1.97
CA VAL A 15 -31.00 2.02 -1.57
C VAL A 15 -31.43 3.48 -1.59
N VAL A 16 -30.59 4.41 -1.11
CA VAL A 16 -30.88 5.86 -1.17
C VAL A 16 -30.97 6.35 -2.61
N LEU A 17 -30.09 5.88 -3.50
CA LEU A 17 -30.16 6.23 -4.93
C LEU A 17 -31.40 5.64 -5.60
N LEU A 18 -31.73 4.38 -5.32
CA LEU A 18 -32.94 3.75 -5.85
C LEU A 18 -34.17 4.54 -5.41
N ASP A 19 -34.29 4.85 -4.12
CA ASP A 19 -35.43 5.64 -3.63
C ASP A 19 -35.56 7.01 -4.33
N ARG A 20 -34.42 7.67 -4.54
CA ARG A 20 -34.36 8.97 -5.21
C ARG A 20 -34.84 8.94 -6.66
N TYR A 21 -34.48 7.88 -7.40
CA TYR A 21 -34.71 7.82 -8.85
C TYR A 21 -35.87 6.89 -9.27
N MET A 22 -36.49 6.18 -8.33
CA MET A 22 -37.66 5.34 -8.61
C MET A 22 -38.81 6.18 -9.17
N GLY A 23 -39.30 5.82 -10.36
CA GLY A 23 -40.40 6.53 -11.03
C GLY A 23 -39.99 7.70 -11.91
N CYS A 24 -38.68 7.99 -12.03
CA CYS A 24 -38.18 8.97 -12.99
C CYS A 24 -38.42 8.53 -14.45
N GLN A 25 -39.02 9.41 -15.25
CA GLN A 25 -39.13 9.22 -16.70
C GLN A 25 -37.86 9.73 -17.38
N PHE A 26 -37.07 8.80 -17.92
CA PHE A 26 -35.84 9.10 -18.65
C PHE A 26 -36.16 9.34 -20.12
N GLU A 27 -36.54 10.56 -20.47
CA GLU A 27 -36.86 10.91 -21.86
C GLU A 27 -35.61 11.22 -22.72
N SER A 28 -34.50 11.69 -22.12
CA SER A 28 -33.28 12.06 -22.87
C SER A 28 -32.02 12.10 -21.98
N VAL A 29 -30.83 12.11 -22.60
CA VAL A 29 -29.51 12.20 -21.95
C VAL A 29 -29.34 13.50 -21.15
N ASP A 30 -30.03 14.57 -21.57
CA ASP A 30 -30.04 15.86 -20.88
C ASP A 30 -31.18 16.02 -19.87
N ASN A 31 -32.11 15.04 -19.79
CA ASN A 31 -33.22 15.11 -18.86
C ASN A 31 -32.72 14.72 -17.45
N SER A 32 -32.33 15.72 -16.67
CA SER A 32 -31.90 15.54 -15.29
C SER A 32 -33.14 15.25 -14.43
N CYS A 33 -33.27 14.02 -13.93
CA CYS A 33 -34.39 13.69 -13.05
C CYS A 33 -34.17 14.28 -11.66
N PHE A 34 -34.80 15.43 -11.40
CA PHE A 34 -34.70 16.11 -10.11
C PHE A 34 -35.55 15.47 -9.01
N TYR A 35 -36.66 14.81 -9.35
CA TYR A 35 -37.61 14.27 -8.36
C TYR A 35 -38.15 12.89 -8.78
N GLY A 36 -37.98 11.89 -7.91
CA GLY A 36 -38.65 10.59 -8.00
C GLY A 36 -39.86 10.47 -7.06
N ASN A 37 -40.36 9.25 -6.89
CA ASN A 37 -41.54 8.96 -6.05
C ASN A 37 -41.25 8.77 -4.56
N TYR A 38 -39.97 8.72 -4.13
CA TYR A 38 -39.55 8.59 -2.73
C TYR A 38 -40.32 7.52 -1.94
N PHE A 39 -40.40 6.29 -2.45
CA PHE A 39 -41.20 5.21 -1.85
C PHE A 39 -40.73 4.79 -0.44
N VAL A 40 -39.42 4.81 -0.20
CA VAL A 40 -38.76 4.37 1.03
C VAL A 40 -38.77 5.50 2.07
N PHE A 41 -38.36 6.71 1.68
CA PHE A 41 -38.20 7.83 2.62
C PHE A 41 -39.37 8.82 2.62
N GLY A 42 -40.34 8.66 1.71
CA GLY A 42 -41.62 9.38 1.66
C GLY A 42 -41.53 10.82 1.15
N SER A 43 -40.46 11.55 1.44
CA SER A 43 -40.27 12.94 1.04
C SER A 43 -38.84 13.26 0.60
N PHE A 44 -38.70 14.31 -0.21
CA PHE A 44 -37.40 14.86 -0.59
C PHE A 44 -36.58 15.28 0.64
N ASP A 45 -37.21 15.97 1.60
CA ASP A 45 -36.52 16.53 2.76
C ASP A 45 -35.91 15.41 3.60
N THR A 46 -36.69 14.38 3.93
CA THR A 46 -36.23 13.21 4.68
C THR A 46 -35.13 12.45 3.91
N SER A 47 -35.30 12.27 2.59
CA SER A 47 -34.28 11.61 1.74
C SER A 47 -32.96 12.39 1.73
N SER A 48 -33.01 13.73 1.74
CA SER A 48 -31.83 14.59 1.77
C SER A 48 -31.09 14.55 3.11
N GLU A 49 -31.82 14.52 4.23
CA GLU A 49 -31.26 14.38 5.57
C GLU A 49 -30.57 13.03 5.76
N VAL A 50 -31.20 11.95 5.28
CA VAL A 50 -30.63 10.60 5.29
C VAL A 50 -29.37 10.55 4.43
N PHE A 51 -29.39 11.12 3.22
CA PHE A 51 -28.23 11.16 2.34
C PHE A 51 -27.05 11.89 2.97
N ILE A 52 -27.25 13.10 3.51
CA ILE A 52 -26.17 13.90 4.12
C ILE A 52 -25.57 13.15 5.31
N THR A 53 -26.43 12.57 6.16
CA THR A 53 -25.99 11.79 7.32
C THR A 53 -25.17 10.57 6.89
N LEU A 54 -25.67 9.81 5.93
CA LEU A 54 -24.98 8.65 5.36
C LEU A 54 -23.63 9.02 4.75
N TRP A 55 -23.58 10.12 4.01
CA TRP A 55 -22.37 10.62 3.36
C TRP A 55 -21.29 11.01 4.39
N LEU A 56 -21.68 11.73 5.45
CA LEU A 56 -20.77 12.09 6.54
C LEU A 56 -20.27 10.85 7.29
N LEU A 57 -21.16 9.92 7.66
CA LEU A 57 -20.80 8.70 8.38
C LEU A 57 -19.90 7.78 7.56
N THR A 58 -20.15 7.66 6.25
CA THR A 58 -19.31 6.83 5.37
C THR A 58 -17.91 7.45 5.26
N ARG A 59 -17.81 8.78 5.14
CA ARG A 59 -16.53 9.48 5.09
C ARG A 59 -15.74 9.33 6.39
N THR A 60 -16.38 9.53 7.53
CA THR A 60 -15.72 9.38 8.84
C THR A 60 -15.31 7.93 9.08
N HIS A 61 -16.15 6.95 8.76
CA HIS A 61 -15.82 5.53 8.87
C HIS A 61 -14.56 5.17 8.06
N ARG A 62 -14.46 5.63 6.81
CA ARG A 62 -13.28 5.39 5.96
C ARG A 62 -12.02 6.05 6.52
N MET A 63 -12.14 7.31 6.97
CA MET A 63 -11.03 8.03 7.58
C MET A 63 -10.54 7.36 8.87
N CYS A 64 -11.47 6.93 9.74
CA CYS A 64 -11.14 6.19 10.95
C CYS A 64 -10.48 4.84 10.64
N LEU A 65 -10.92 4.11 9.61
CA LEU A 65 -10.31 2.85 9.20
C LEU A 65 -8.84 3.05 8.76
N SER A 66 -8.58 4.07 7.95
CA SER A 66 -7.23 4.41 7.49
C SER A 66 -6.29 4.86 8.62
N ILE A 67 -6.83 5.44 9.70
CA ILE A 67 -6.04 5.83 10.88
C ILE A 67 -5.81 4.61 11.79
N ALA A 68 -6.82 3.76 11.98
CA ALA A 68 -6.71 2.58 12.86
C ALA A 68 -5.70 1.54 12.36
N THR A 69 -5.41 1.48 11.05
CA THR A 69 -4.35 0.61 10.52
C THR A 69 -2.93 1.03 10.95
N LEU A 70 -2.76 2.18 11.60
CA LEU A 70 -1.46 2.67 12.07
C LEU A 70 -1.14 2.27 13.52
N SER A 71 -2.09 1.71 14.27
CA SER A 71 -1.85 1.30 15.66
C SER A 71 -1.14 -0.06 15.72
N VAL A 72 0.19 -0.03 15.77
CA VAL A 72 1.03 -1.22 16.00
C VAL A 72 1.23 -1.39 17.52
N MET A 73 0.93 -2.59 18.03
CA MET A 73 1.21 -2.94 19.43
C MET A 73 2.72 -3.17 19.59
N GLN A 74 3.35 -2.44 20.51
CA GLN A 74 4.78 -2.57 20.80
C GLN A 74 5.00 -3.71 21.80
N ILE A 75 5.77 -4.73 21.39
CA ILE A 75 6.21 -5.87 22.21
C ILE A 75 7.74 -5.86 22.24
N ASP A 76 8.33 -6.49 23.25
CA ASP A 76 9.77 -6.68 23.30
C ASP A 76 10.32 -7.45 22.08
N ILE A 77 11.48 -7.02 21.59
CA ILE A 77 12.09 -7.46 20.33
C ILE A 77 12.48 -8.95 20.40
N GLN A 78 12.79 -9.44 21.60
CA GLN A 78 13.17 -10.82 21.87
C GLN A 78 12.01 -11.82 21.74
N GLU A 79 10.75 -11.38 21.90
CA GLU A 79 9.57 -12.25 21.80
C GLU A 79 8.76 -12.00 20.51
N ALA A 80 9.14 -10.97 19.75
CA ALA A 80 8.42 -10.57 18.56
C ALA A 80 8.35 -11.68 17.50
N THR A 81 7.12 -12.04 17.11
CA THR A 81 6.83 -12.91 15.95
C THR A 81 6.90 -12.13 14.64
N SER A 82 6.61 -10.83 14.70
CA SER A 82 6.63 -9.91 13.57
C SER A 82 7.27 -8.59 13.97
N LEU A 83 8.12 -8.05 13.12
CA LEU A 83 8.78 -6.76 13.32
C LEU A 83 8.15 -5.73 12.40
N TRP A 84 7.75 -4.60 12.99
CA TRP A 84 7.46 -3.41 12.21
C TRP A 84 8.77 -2.67 11.96
N ILE A 85 9.24 -2.70 10.70
CA ILE A 85 10.46 -2.03 10.29
C ILE A 85 10.05 -0.77 9.56
N TRP A 86 10.57 0.37 10.03
CA TRP A 86 10.45 1.65 9.36
C TRP A 86 11.84 2.06 8.87
N MET A 87 11.98 2.23 7.56
CA MET A 87 13.19 2.72 6.93
C MET A 87 12.89 4.10 6.38
N ARG A 88 13.75 5.07 6.72
CA ARG A 88 13.72 6.38 6.08
C ARG A 88 14.03 6.17 4.60
N GLU A 89 13.09 6.55 3.75
CA GLU A 89 13.37 6.64 2.33
C GLU A 89 14.10 7.96 2.17
N GLU A 90 15.36 7.91 1.75
CA GLU A 90 16.02 9.10 1.21
C GLU A 90 15.33 9.37 -0.12
N GLU A 91 14.15 9.98 -0.07
CA GLU A 91 13.52 10.49 -1.28
C GLU A 91 14.51 11.48 -1.91
N GLU A 92 15.11 11.09 -3.05
CA GLU A 92 15.40 12.07 -4.08
C GLU A 92 14.05 12.62 -4.55
N GLU A 93 13.42 13.46 -3.72
CA GLU A 93 12.35 14.31 -4.20
C GLU A 93 12.98 15.16 -5.29
N VAL A 94 12.65 14.89 -6.56
CA VAL A 94 12.82 15.86 -7.64
C VAL A 94 11.82 16.98 -7.34
N LEU A 95 12.18 17.80 -6.35
CA LEU A 95 11.49 18.99 -5.95
C LEU A 95 11.53 19.91 -7.16
N THR A 96 10.35 20.21 -7.71
CA THR A 96 10.16 21.36 -8.58
C THR A 96 10.91 22.55 -7.97
N VAL A 97 11.95 23.02 -8.66
CA VAL A 97 12.92 24.02 -8.16
C VAL A 97 12.23 25.30 -7.66
N GLN A 98 11.00 25.57 -8.13
CA GLN A 98 10.15 26.68 -7.67
C GLN A 98 8.77 26.19 -7.22
N ALA A 99 8.65 25.84 -5.94
CA ALA A 99 7.34 25.55 -5.34
C ALA A 99 6.54 26.85 -5.10
N THR A 100 5.32 26.92 -5.64
CA THR A 100 4.34 27.98 -5.41
C THR A 100 3.93 28.08 -3.93
N PHE A 101 3.43 29.23 -3.48
CA PHE A 101 3.01 29.46 -2.09
C PHE A 101 2.12 28.36 -1.48
N PRO A 102 1.08 27.83 -2.16
CA PRO A 102 0.24 26.77 -1.60
C PRO A 102 1.02 25.50 -1.27
N VAL A 103 1.99 25.14 -2.12
CA VAL A 103 2.85 23.97 -1.93
C VAL A 103 3.74 24.16 -0.70
N ARG A 104 4.32 25.36 -0.52
CA ARG A 104 5.12 25.69 0.67
C ARG A 104 4.30 25.63 1.95
N PHE A 105 3.07 26.14 1.91
CA PHE A 105 2.15 26.11 3.04
C PHE A 105 1.78 24.67 3.43
N VAL A 106 1.40 23.83 2.46
CA VAL A 106 1.09 22.41 2.70
C VAL A 106 2.30 21.66 3.26
N ARG A 107 3.51 21.90 2.75
CA ARG A 107 4.75 21.33 3.31
C ARG A 107 4.98 21.75 4.75
N HIS A 108 4.72 23.02 5.09
CA HIS A 108 4.88 23.51 6.45
C HIS A 108 3.85 22.90 7.40
N MET A 109 2.59 22.76 6.97
CA MET A 109 1.57 22.06 7.73
C MET A 109 1.91 20.58 7.92
N SER A 110 2.36 19.89 6.87
CA SER A 110 2.78 18.49 6.93
C SER A 110 3.94 18.30 7.90
N ALA A 111 4.98 19.13 7.81
CA ALA A 111 6.13 19.09 8.73
C ALA A 111 5.75 19.44 10.18
N SER A 112 4.77 20.30 10.40
CA SER A 112 4.27 20.63 11.73
C SER A 112 3.39 19.53 12.31
N TYR A 113 2.59 18.89 11.45
CA TYR A 113 1.74 17.75 11.81
C TYR A 113 2.59 16.53 12.15
N SER A 114 3.63 16.23 11.35
CA SER A 114 4.51 15.08 11.60
C SER A 114 5.24 15.18 12.93
N ARG A 115 5.73 16.38 13.27
CA ARG A 115 6.35 16.68 14.58
C ARG A 115 5.37 16.53 15.74
N ARG A 116 4.10 16.91 15.57
CA ARG A 116 3.08 16.84 16.64
C ARG A 116 2.52 15.44 16.85
N CYS A 117 2.37 14.67 15.77
CA CYS A 117 1.80 13.32 15.82
C CYS A 117 2.88 12.23 15.97
N GLY A 118 4.16 12.58 16.09
CA GLY A 118 5.25 11.62 16.21
C GLY A 118 5.36 10.68 15.00
N THR A 119 4.81 11.07 13.85
CA THR A 119 4.96 10.30 12.63
C THR A 119 6.36 10.55 12.10
N SER A 120 7.15 9.47 12.04
CA SER A 120 8.49 9.49 11.47
C SER A 120 8.48 10.10 10.07
N ALA A 121 9.65 10.56 9.60
CA ALA A 121 9.85 11.10 8.26
C ALA A 121 9.17 10.25 7.16
N PRO A 122 8.93 10.80 5.93
CA PRO A 122 8.54 9.95 4.81
C PRO A 122 9.52 8.76 4.73
N GLY A 123 8.96 7.57 4.70
CA GLY A 123 9.72 6.35 4.84
C GLY A 123 8.85 5.13 4.63
N ARG A 124 9.47 4.08 4.10
CA ARG A 124 8.80 2.81 3.85
C ARG A 124 8.68 2.05 5.16
N SER A 125 7.46 1.67 5.51
CA SER A 125 7.19 0.76 6.62
C SER A 125 6.59 -0.54 6.14
N SER A 126 6.98 -1.64 6.77
CA SER A 126 6.36 -2.94 6.53
C SER A 126 6.51 -3.82 7.75
N THR A 127 5.48 -4.61 8.02
CA THR A 127 5.51 -5.64 9.07
C THR A 127 6.04 -6.92 8.46
N VAL A 128 7.20 -7.37 8.94
CA VAL A 128 7.93 -8.53 8.41
C VAL A 128 7.92 -9.66 9.45
N PRO A 129 7.65 -10.92 9.06
CA PRO A 129 7.76 -12.05 9.96
C PRO A 129 9.23 -12.35 10.32
N VAL A 130 9.48 -12.68 11.59
CA VAL A 130 10.81 -13.10 12.05
C VAL A 130 10.98 -14.59 11.80
N GLN A 131 12.06 -14.97 11.12
CA GLN A 131 12.41 -16.37 10.86
C GLN A 131 13.57 -16.78 11.78
N SER A 132 13.44 -17.94 12.42
CA SER A 132 14.53 -18.54 13.20
C SER A 132 15.32 -19.51 12.32
N THR A 133 16.62 -19.28 12.18
CA THR A 133 17.53 -20.21 11.47
C THR A 133 18.07 -21.23 12.47
N GLY A 134 18.01 -22.52 12.14
CA GLY A 134 18.29 -23.64 13.06
C GLY A 134 19.75 -23.84 13.49
N PHE A 135 20.62 -22.85 13.29
CA PHE A 135 22.05 -22.88 13.64
C PHE A 135 22.29 -21.85 14.75
N ASP A 136 22.37 -22.26 16.02
CA ASP A 136 22.55 -21.36 17.20
C ASP A 136 21.67 -20.07 17.19
N CYS A 137 20.48 -20.20 16.61
CA CYS A 137 19.30 -19.33 16.64
C CYS A 137 19.47 -17.79 16.60
N PRO A 138 20.21 -17.19 15.65
CA PRO A 138 20.01 -15.80 15.32
C PRO A 138 18.63 -15.62 14.65
N LYS A 139 17.79 -14.74 15.20
CA LYS A 139 16.53 -14.31 14.57
C LYS A 139 16.83 -13.45 13.35
N VAL A 140 16.23 -13.77 12.21
CA VAL A 140 16.44 -13.07 10.94
C VAL A 140 15.14 -12.43 10.44
N ALA A 141 15.23 -11.21 9.94
CA ALA A 141 14.13 -10.50 9.29
C ALA A 141 14.56 -9.99 7.90
N LEU A 142 13.67 -10.10 6.91
CA LEU A 142 13.89 -9.68 5.53
C LEU A 142 13.09 -8.42 5.23
N PHE A 143 13.75 -7.28 5.04
CA PHE A 143 13.09 -6.03 4.71
C PHE A 143 13.78 -5.33 3.55
N ALA A 144 12.99 -4.93 2.54
CA ALA A 144 13.47 -4.25 1.34
C ALA A 144 14.65 -4.95 0.62
N GLY A 145 14.69 -6.29 0.65
CA GLY A 145 15.78 -7.08 0.06
C GLY A 145 17.01 -7.25 0.96
N SER A 146 17.08 -6.56 2.09
CA SER A 146 18.15 -6.67 3.07
C SER A 146 17.76 -7.60 4.21
N ARG A 147 18.73 -8.40 4.68
CA ARG A 147 18.57 -9.29 5.82
C ARG A 147 19.14 -8.64 7.08
N PHE A 148 18.32 -8.64 8.11
CA PHE A 148 18.67 -8.15 9.44
C PHE A 148 18.76 -9.34 10.39
N VAL A 149 19.83 -9.40 11.16
CA VAL A 149 20.08 -10.45 12.15
C VAL A 149 20.08 -9.83 13.53
N LEU A 150 19.45 -10.51 14.49
CA LEU A 150 19.51 -10.13 15.89
C LEU A 150 20.90 -10.46 16.45
N GLN A 151 21.68 -9.42 16.75
CA GLN A 151 22.96 -9.49 17.45
C GLN A 151 22.89 -8.56 18.67
N ASP A 152 23.26 -9.05 19.85
CA ASP A 152 23.33 -8.26 21.09
C ASP A 152 22.04 -7.49 21.44
N GLY A 153 20.87 -8.03 21.05
CA GLY A 153 19.57 -7.39 21.28
C GLY A 153 19.18 -6.30 20.27
N LEU A 154 19.98 -6.08 19.22
CA LEU A 154 19.66 -5.19 18.11
C LEU A 154 19.64 -5.94 16.78
N PHE A 155 18.74 -5.53 15.87
CA PHE A 155 18.75 -6.00 14.49
C PHE A 155 19.80 -5.22 13.68
N SER A 156 20.89 -5.89 13.30
CA SER A 156 21.94 -5.33 12.46
C SER A 156 21.89 -5.92 11.05
N SER A 157 22.31 -5.14 10.06
CA SER A 157 22.49 -5.67 8.70
C SER A 157 23.63 -6.68 8.72
N ILE A 158 23.44 -7.82 8.06
CA ILE A 158 24.50 -8.82 7.91
C ILE A 158 25.65 -8.20 7.13
N GLN A 159 26.85 -8.30 7.68
CA GLN A 159 28.11 -8.03 6.99
C GLN A 159 28.83 -9.35 6.83
N VAL A 160 28.82 -9.92 5.62
CA VAL A 160 29.71 -11.04 5.30
C VAL A 160 31.04 -10.43 4.91
N THR A 161 32.05 -10.54 5.78
CA THR A 161 33.39 -10.03 5.52
C THR A 161 34.00 -10.75 4.31
N ALA A 162 34.15 -10.00 3.22
CA ALA A 162 35.03 -10.37 2.13
C ALA A 162 36.49 -10.12 2.56
N ALA A 163 37.44 -10.66 1.81
CA ALA A 163 38.86 -10.35 2.00
C ALA A 163 39.08 -8.84 1.90
N GLU A 164 39.66 -8.24 2.93
CA GLU A 164 39.87 -6.79 3.01
C GLU A 164 41.10 -6.35 2.20
N THR A 165 42.01 -7.29 1.92
CA THR A 165 43.26 -7.01 1.21
C THR A 165 43.44 -7.91 -0.01
N CYS A 166 44.15 -7.41 -1.04
CA CYS A 166 44.47 -8.19 -2.24
C CYS A 166 45.27 -9.46 -1.91
N ALA A 167 46.11 -9.43 -0.86
CA ALA A 167 46.87 -10.59 -0.40
C ALA A 167 45.96 -11.69 0.16
N GLN A 168 44.96 -11.32 0.97
CA GLN A 168 43.95 -12.26 1.47
C GLN A 168 43.09 -12.81 0.34
N LEU A 169 42.69 -11.96 -0.62
CA LEU A 169 41.92 -12.39 -1.78
C LEU A 169 42.72 -13.39 -2.64
N HIS A 170 44.01 -13.13 -2.85
CA HIS A 170 44.89 -14.03 -3.59
C HIS A 170 45.15 -15.35 -2.85
N ALA A 171 45.28 -15.31 -1.52
CA ALA A 171 45.38 -16.52 -0.70
C ALA A 171 44.11 -17.38 -0.79
N ILE A 172 42.93 -16.75 -0.80
CA ILE A 172 41.64 -17.44 -0.98
C ILE A 172 41.46 -17.94 -2.42
N SER A 173 41.95 -17.21 -3.43
CA SER A 173 41.87 -17.62 -4.83
C SER A 173 42.82 -18.76 -5.19
N SER A 174 43.85 -19.02 -4.36
CA SER A 174 44.83 -20.09 -4.56
C SER A 174 44.52 -21.36 -3.78
N THR A 175 43.52 -21.30 -2.88
CA THR A 175 42.90 -22.46 -2.24
C THR A 175 41.71 -23.00 -3.05
N ASP A 176 41.40 -24.30 -2.92
CA ASP A 176 40.22 -24.99 -3.47
C ASP A 176 38.90 -24.50 -2.83
N GLY A 177 38.63 -23.19 -2.89
CA GLY A 177 37.38 -22.60 -2.41
C GLY A 177 37.19 -22.52 -0.89
N ILE A 178 35.92 -22.45 -0.48
CA ILE A 178 35.49 -22.24 0.92
C ILE A 178 35.08 -23.57 1.53
N SER A 179 35.46 -23.82 2.80
CA SER A 179 35.10 -25.06 3.50
C SER A 179 33.57 -25.25 3.63
N SER A 180 33.11 -26.50 3.62
CA SER A 180 31.67 -26.84 3.74
C SER A 180 31.02 -26.31 5.02
N LYS A 181 31.77 -26.19 6.12
CA LYS A 181 31.28 -25.60 7.38
C LYS A 181 31.04 -24.10 7.25
N GLU A 182 31.95 -23.39 6.60
CA GLU A 182 31.84 -21.95 6.34
C GLU A 182 30.71 -21.66 5.34
N VAL A 183 30.53 -22.53 4.33
CA VAL A 183 29.37 -22.47 3.42
C VAL A 183 28.07 -22.60 4.20
N ALA A 184 27.94 -23.59 5.08
CA ALA A 184 26.75 -23.79 5.89
C ALA A 184 26.47 -22.58 6.81
N PHE A 185 27.51 -22.01 7.42
CA PHE A 185 27.40 -20.82 8.26
C PHE A 185 26.93 -19.59 7.45
N ARG A 186 27.58 -19.30 6.32
CA ARG A 186 27.20 -18.19 5.43
C ARG A 186 25.80 -18.38 4.85
N GLN A 187 25.43 -19.60 4.50
CA GLN A 187 24.10 -19.91 4.00
C GLN A 187 23.02 -19.75 5.08
N ALA A 188 23.33 -20.07 6.34
CA ALA A 188 22.42 -19.82 7.46
C ALA A 188 22.23 -18.31 7.71
N LEU A 189 23.26 -17.50 7.52
CA LEU A 189 23.23 -16.06 7.73
C LEU A 189 22.63 -15.32 6.52
N ALA A 190 23.27 -15.40 5.37
CA ALA A 190 22.90 -14.70 4.14
C ALA A 190 21.75 -15.35 3.38
N GLY A 191 21.49 -16.64 3.59
CA GLY A 191 20.48 -17.41 2.86
C GLY A 191 20.87 -17.77 1.43
N PRO A 192 19.90 -18.29 0.65
CA PRO A 192 20.12 -18.55 -0.77
C PRO A 192 20.33 -17.24 -1.54
N ASN A 193 21.18 -17.28 -2.56
CA ASN A 193 21.37 -16.18 -3.51
C ASN A 193 20.17 -16.09 -4.47
N VAL A 194 19.02 -15.70 -3.92
CA VAL A 194 17.76 -15.52 -4.63
C VAL A 194 17.17 -14.19 -4.18
N ILE A 195 16.76 -13.35 -5.13
CA ILE A 195 16.06 -12.11 -4.85
C ILE A 195 14.59 -12.45 -4.61
N PRO A 196 14.07 -12.36 -3.36
CA PRO A 196 12.70 -12.77 -3.04
C PRO A 196 11.72 -11.67 -3.43
N PHE A 197 11.48 -11.52 -4.73
CA PHE A 197 10.48 -10.61 -5.27
C PHE A 197 9.25 -11.41 -5.72
N GLU A 198 8.13 -11.15 -5.05
CA GLU A 198 6.82 -11.73 -5.41
C GLU A 198 5.96 -10.65 -6.06
N GLU A 199 5.32 -10.99 -7.17
CA GLU A 199 4.33 -10.12 -7.81
C GLU A 199 3.08 -10.06 -6.93
N ASP A 200 2.46 -8.88 -6.81
CA ASP A 200 1.19 -8.77 -6.11
C ASP A 200 0.09 -9.52 -6.88
N THR A 201 -0.93 -10.00 -6.16
CA THR A 201 -2.11 -10.57 -6.81
C THR A 201 -2.99 -9.47 -7.42
N TRP A 202 -3.70 -9.78 -8.51
CA TRP A 202 -4.60 -8.82 -9.16
C TRP A 202 -5.59 -8.17 -8.19
N ALA A 203 -6.18 -8.97 -7.30
CA ALA A 203 -7.14 -8.47 -6.32
C ALA A 203 -6.49 -7.50 -5.32
N LYS A 204 -5.26 -7.78 -4.89
CA LYS A 204 -4.50 -6.89 -3.99
C LYS A 204 -4.13 -5.59 -4.69
N SER A 205 -3.60 -5.65 -5.92
CA SER A 205 -3.25 -4.45 -6.68
C SER A 205 -4.45 -3.53 -6.94
N LEU A 206 -5.63 -4.11 -7.22
CA LEU A 206 -6.87 -3.35 -7.37
C LEU A 206 -7.33 -2.73 -6.04
N ALA A 207 -7.28 -3.51 -4.96
CA ALA A 207 -7.65 -3.01 -3.64
C ALA A 207 -6.76 -1.85 -3.21
N ASP A 208 -5.44 -1.97 -3.38
CA ASP A 208 -4.47 -0.94 -3.01
C ASP A 208 -4.66 0.34 -3.84
N GLU A 209 -4.94 0.23 -5.15
CA GLU A 209 -5.19 1.39 -6.01
C GLU A 209 -6.50 2.10 -5.63
N PHE A 210 -7.63 1.38 -5.53
CA PHE A 210 -8.94 1.99 -5.25
C PHE A 210 -9.14 2.40 -3.79
N THR A 211 -8.27 1.96 -2.88
CA THR A 211 -8.23 2.46 -1.49
C THR A 211 -7.28 3.63 -1.30
N SER A 212 -6.58 4.06 -2.35
CA SER A 212 -5.80 5.29 -2.32
C SER A 212 -6.68 6.50 -2.01
N PHE A 213 -6.14 7.44 -1.25
CA PHE A 213 -6.84 8.64 -0.78
C PHE A 213 -7.53 9.42 -1.92
N TYR A 214 -6.88 9.45 -3.09
CA TYR A 214 -7.41 10.11 -4.27
C TYR A 214 -8.74 9.50 -4.76
N TYR A 215 -8.84 8.17 -4.86
CA TYR A 215 -10.07 7.50 -5.29
C TYR A 215 -11.16 7.56 -4.22
N ILE A 216 -10.79 7.49 -2.94
CA ILE A 216 -11.75 7.69 -1.84
C ILE A 216 -12.38 9.09 -1.93
N TYR A 217 -11.55 10.11 -2.19
CA TYR A 217 -12.03 11.47 -2.41
C TYR A 217 -12.93 11.57 -3.64
N GLN A 218 -12.52 11.01 -4.79
CA GLN A 218 -13.34 11.01 -6.00
C GLN A 218 -14.68 10.32 -5.79
N LEU A 219 -14.70 9.16 -5.12
CA LEU A 219 -15.93 8.46 -4.78
C LEU A 219 -16.83 9.32 -3.88
N ALA A 220 -16.26 10.01 -2.88
CA ALA A 220 -17.03 10.89 -2.00
C ALA A 220 -17.65 12.07 -2.78
N VAL A 221 -16.93 12.69 -3.72
CA VAL A 221 -17.47 13.78 -4.56
C VAL A 221 -18.52 13.25 -5.53
N TYR A 222 -18.24 12.15 -6.22
CA TYR A 222 -19.16 11.57 -7.18
C TYR A 222 -20.43 11.08 -6.50
N SER A 223 -20.37 10.60 -5.26
CA SER A 223 -21.58 10.23 -4.51
C SER A 223 -22.54 11.43 -4.29
N VAL A 224 -22.03 12.65 -4.21
CA VAL A 224 -22.84 13.87 -4.16
C VAL A 224 -23.44 14.17 -5.53
N TRP A 225 -22.66 14.03 -6.60
CA TRP A 225 -23.17 14.24 -7.97
C TRP A 225 -24.20 13.20 -8.39
N PHE A 226 -24.02 11.95 -7.98
CA PHE A 226 -25.00 10.88 -8.13
C PHE A 226 -26.30 11.20 -7.40
N TRP A 227 -26.29 11.98 -6.32
CA TRP A 227 -27.50 12.40 -5.61
C TRP A 227 -28.15 13.67 -6.22
N PHE A 228 -27.35 14.66 -6.63
CA PHE A 228 -27.82 15.93 -7.22
C PHE A 228 -28.36 15.83 -8.66
N SER A 229 -28.84 14.66 -9.10
CA SER A 229 -29.50 14.50 -10.41
C SER A 229 -28.58 14.62 -11.63
N TYR A 230 -27.25 14.63 -11.43
CA TYR A 230 -26.24 14.59 -12.50
C TYR A 230 -25.85 13.16 -12.90
N MET A 231 -26.78 12.21 -12.74
CA MET A 231 -26.49 10.78 -12.70
C MET A 231 -25.89 10.24 -14.01
N PHE A 232 -26.50 10.58 -15.15
CA PHE A 232 -26.12 10.03 -16.45
C PHE A 232 -24.98 10.79 -17.15
N PRO A 233 -25.09 12.11 -17.42
CA PRO A 233 -24.08 12.79 -18.24
C PRO A 233 -22.76 13.00 -17.51
N VAL A 234 -22.79 13.24 -16.19
CA VAL A 234 -21.59 13.62 -15.44
C VAL A 234 -21.08 12.47 -14.58
N ALA A 235 -21.92 11.92 -13.70
CA ALA A 235 -21.46 10.94 -12.72
C ALA A 235 -21.10 9.60 -13.36
N THR A 236 -21.88 9.11 -14.34
CA THR A 236 -21.59 7.84 -15.04
C THR A 236 -20.39 7.98 -15.97
N VAL A 237 -20.29 9.08 -16.71
CA VAL A 237 -19.15 9.32 -17.62
C VAL A 237 -17.85 9.48 -16.82
N LEU A 238 -17.81 10.37 -15.84
CA LEU A 238 -16.61 10.60 -15.03
C LEU A 238 -16.26 9.39 -14.16
N GLY A 239 -17.27 8.71 -13.61
CA GLY A 239 -17.09 7.45 -12.89
C GLY A 239 -16.45 6.38 -13.78
N SER A 240 -16.92 6.21 -15.02
CA SER A 240 -16.34 5.24 -15.95
C SER A 240 -14.90 5.58 -16.34
N VAL A 241 -14.59 6.87 -16.57
CA VAL A 241 -13.21 7.33 -16.83
C VAL A 241 -12.30 6.99 -15.66
N VAL A 242 -12.72 7.24 -14.42
CA VAL A 242 -11.93 6.92 -13.22
C VAL A 242 -11.73 5.41 -13.06
N LEU A 243 -12.76 4.60 -13.32
CA LEU A 243 -12.62 3.14 -13.28
C LEU A 243 -11.65 2.63 -14.34
N VAL A 244 -11.76 3.10 -15.58
CA VAL A 244 -10.86 2.72 -16.68
C VAL A 244 -9.43 3.17 -16.39
N ALA A 245 -9.24 4.40 -15.92
CA ALA A 245 -7.92 4.92 -15.55
C ALA A 245 -7.28 4.10 -14.42
N GLY A 246 -8.05 3.75 -13.38
CA GLY A 246 -7.58 2.90 -12.29
C GLY A 246 -7.18 1.51 -12.76
N VAL A 247 -8.00 0.87 -13.60
CA VAL A 247 -7.69 -0.45 -14.17
C VAL A 247 -6.43 -0.38 -15.05
N LEU A 248 -6.32 0.61 -15.94
CA LEU A 248 -5.13 0.79 -16.78
C LEU A 248 -3.87 1.01 -15.93
N ARG A 249 -3.98 1.79 -14.84
CA ARG A 249 -2.87 1.97 -13.92
C ARG A 249 -2.47 0.66 -13.23
N CYS A 250 -3.43 -0.14 -12.78
CA CYS A 250 -3.15 -1.47 -12.24
C CYS A 250 -2.46 -2.38 -13.28
N VAL A 251 -2.90 -2.35 -14.55
CA VAL A 251 -2.27 -3.11 -15.65
C VAL A 251 -0.82 -2.70 -15.83
N VAL A 252 -0.54 -1.39 -15.93
CA VAL A 252 0.83 -0.87 -16.10
C VAL A 252 1.72 -1.23 -14.92
N THR A 253 1.25 -1.00 -13.69
CA THR A 253 1.99 -1.35 -12.48
C THR A 253 2.30 -2.83 -12.42
N ARG A 254 1.33 -3.69 -12.75
CA ARG A 254 1.53 -5.13 -12.75
C ARG A 254 2.50 -5.59 -13.83
N HIS A 255 2.45 -4.99 -15.02
CA HIS A 255 3.42 -5.27 -16.07
C HIS A 255 4.84 -4.92 -15.62
N ALA A 256 5.03 -3.77 -14.96
CA ALA A 256 6.31 -3.38 -14.39
C ALA A 256 6.78 -4.38 -13.30
N GLN A 257 5.89 -4.79 -12.39
CA GLN A 257 6.19 -5.82 -11.39
C GLN A 257 6.60 -7.15 -12.05
N SER A 258 5.89 -7.58 -13.09
CA SER A 258 6.21 -8.85 -13.75
C SER A 258 7.56 -8.82 -14.47
N SER A 259 7.93 -7.69 -15.08
CA SER A 259 9.27 -7.49 -15.63
C SER A 259 10.35 -7.60 -14.55
N ILE A 260 10.13 -7.02 -13.37
CA ILE A 260 11.07 -7.13 -12.23
C ILE A 260 11.16 -8.58 -11.74
N ALA A 261 10.02 -9.27 -11.64
CA ALA A 261 9.98 -10.68 -11.25
C ALA A 261 10.68 -11.60 -12.26
N ALA A 262 10.59 -11.29 -13.55
CA ALA A 262 11.32 -12.02 -14.59
C ALA A 262 12.84 -11.83 -14.45
N MET A 263 13.29 -10.60 -14.18
CA MET A 263 14.70 -10.31 -13.91
C MET A 263 15.20 -10.98 -12.63
N SER A 264 14.39 -10.99 -11.56
CA SER A 264 14.79 -11.56 -10.26
C SER A 264 14.91 -13.09 -10.28
N LYS A 265 14.17 -13.76 -11.18
CA LYS A 265 14.16 -15.22 -11.33
C LYS A 265 15.19 -15.74 -12.34
N TYR A 266 15.89 -14.85 -13.04
CA TYR A 266 16.92 -15.26 -14.00
C TYR A 266 18.07 -15.98 -13.27
N ALA A 267 18.33 -17.22 -13.65
CA ALA A 267 19.43 -18.02 -13.14
C ALA A 267 20.21 -18.62 -14.31
N CYS A 268 21.53 -18.54 -14.27
CA CYS A 268 22.43 -19.12 -15.25
C CYS A 268 23.36 -20.11 -14.55
N PRO A 269 23.60 -21.32 -15.10
CA PRO A 269 24.58 -22.23 -14.54
C PRO A 269 25.98 -21.60 -14.63
N VAL A 270 26.67 -21.54 -13.51
CA VAL A 270 28.06 -21.11 -13.41
C VAL A 270 28.88 -22.27 -12.86
N ASN A 271 30.04 -22.52 -13.46
CA ASN A 271 30.99 -23.48 -12.90
C ASN A 271 31.64 -22.86 -11.66
N VAL A 272 31.24 -23.36 -10.50
CA VAL A 272 31.90 -23.07 -9.23
C VAL A 272 32.92 -24.18 -9.02
N SER A 273 34.21 -23.87 -9.11
CA SER A 273 35.27 -24.82 -8.77
C SER A 273 35.17 -25.15 -7.29
N ALA A 274 35.02 -26.44 -6.99
CA ALA A 274 34.96 -26.97 -5.64
C ALA A 274 36.32 -26.98 -4.96
#